data_AF-A0A0P6Y295-F1
#
_entry.id   AF-A0A0P6Y295-F1
#
_cell.length_a   1.000
_cell.length_b   1.000
_cell.length_c   1.000
_cell.angle_alpha   90.00
_cell.angle_beta   90.00
_cell.angle_gamma   90.00
#
_symmetry.space_group_name_H-M   'P 1'
#
loop_
_entity.id
_entity.type
_entity.pdbx_description
1 polymer ?
#
loop_
_entity_poly.entity_id
_entity_poly.type
_entity_poly.pdbx_seq_one_letter_code
_entity_poly.pdbx_strand_id
1 'polypeptide(L)'
;MTRKAKESVTTVDQLEVLGYILYQVELSPTRITLEPCGQQDGTTLWAIRRGERVCYNRSTKIFDYEPQPSNRTKQFLKTHRFKTVDDALAAWDAYKRTADYAAMMARYAPRNPETVL
;
A
#
# COMPACT_ATOMS: atom_id res chain seq x y z
N MET A 1 -20.70 8.95 -49.50
CA MET A 1 -21.40 9.19 -48.21
C MET A 1 -20.48 8.75 -47.08
N THR A 2 -19.85 9.69 -46.36
CA THR A 2 -18.84 9.40 -45.33
C THR A 2 -19.50 9.43 -43.95
N ARG A 3 -19.59 8.29 -43.26
CA ARG A 3 -20.09 8.25 -41.87
C ARG A 3 -19.02 8.85 -40.96
N LYS A 4 -19.31 10.00 -40.33
CA LYS A 4 -18.52 10.48 -39.20
C LYS A 4 -18.78 9.57 -38.01
N ALA A 5 -17.74 8.93 -37.48
CA ALA A 5 -17.81 8.25 -36.20
C ALA A 5 -18.15 9.30 -35.12
N LYS A 6 -19.20 9.06 -34.36
CA LYS A 6 -19.59 9.90 -33.24
C LYS A 6 -18.75 9.43 -32.05
N GLU A 7 -17.67 10.15 -31.75
CA GLU A 7 -16.92 9.92 -30.52
C GLU A 7 -17.85 10.22 -29.34
N SER A 8 -18.16 9.19 -28.56
CA SER A 8 -18.82 9.33 -27.28
C SER A 8 -17.74 9.45 -26.19
N VAL A 9 -17.59 10.65 -25.65
CA VAL A 9 -16.82 10.86 -24.42
C VAL A 9 -17.69 10.42 -23.25
N THR A 10 -17.29 9.35 -22.56
CA THR A 10 -17.92 8.91 -21.32
C THR A 10 -17.23 9.63 -20.16
N THR A 11 -17.92 10.55 -19.51
CA THR A 11 -17.48 11.12 -18.22
C THR A 11 -17.65 10.05 -17.14
N VAL A 12 -16.55 9.73 -16.44
CA VAL A 12 -16.57 8.80 -15.30
C VAL A 12 -16.78 9.63 -14.04
N ASP A 13 -18.03 9.94 -13.73
CA ASP A 13 -18.36 10.89 -12.65
C ASP A 13 -18.17 10.33 -11.23
N GLN A 14 -17.77 9.06 -11.05
CA GLN A 14 -17.59 8.45 -9.73
C GLN A 14 -16.45 7.43 -9.74
N LEU A 15 -15.23 7.91 -9.46
CA LEU A 15 -14.09 7.05 -9.18
C LEU A 15 -13.81 7.07 -7.68
N GLU A 16 -13.78 5.88 -7.08
CA GLU A 16 -13.30 5.69 -5.71
C GLU A 16 -11.84 5.23 -5.73
N VAL A 17 -11.01 5.83 -4.87
CA VAL A 17 -9.62 5.41 -4.71
C VAL A 17 -9.58 4.13 -3.87
N LEU A 18 -9.30 3.00 -4.53
CA LEU A 18 -9.19 1.69 -3.88
C LEU A 18 -7.83 1.45 -3.20
N GLY A 19 -6.86 2.35 -3.39
CA GLY A 19 -5.56 2.30 -2.74
C GLY A 19 -4.45 2.95 -3.54
N TYR A 20 -3.27 3.02 -2.93
CA TYR A 20 -2.06 3.59 -3.52
C TYR A 20 -0.95 2.54 -3.56
N ILE A 21 -0.11 2.59 -4.59
CA ILE A 21 1.16 1.86 -4.60
C ILE A 21 2.20 2.77 -3.97
N LEU A 22 2.77 2.33 -2.84
CA LEU A 22 3.83 3.07 -2.16
C LEU A 22 5.21 2.63 -2.63
N TYR A 23 5.35 1.36 -3.01
CA TYR A 23 6.57 0.79 -3.54
C TYR A 23 6.27 -0.48 -4.35
N GLN A 24 6.95 -0.64 -5.47
CA GLN A 24 6.88 -1.85 -6.28
C GLN A 24 8.26 -2.09 -6.90
N VAL A 25 8.70 -3.34 -6.83
CA VAL A 25 9.92 -3.79 -7.50
C VAL A 25 9.50 -4.45 -8.82
N GLU A 26 10.04 -3.97 -9.92
CA GLU A 26 9.81 -4.56 -11.23
C GLU A 26 10.28 -6.02 -11.21
N LEU A 27 9.44 -6.95 -11.67
CA LEU A 27 9.68 -8.40 -11.68
C LEU A 27 9.72 -9.10 -10.29
N SER A 28 9.32 -8.43 -9.21
CA SER A 28 9.17 -9.07 -7.89
C SER A 28 7.73 -8.99 -7.41
N PRO A 29 7.23 -10.04 -6.71
CA PRO A 29 5.91 -9.99 -6.08
C PRO A 29 5.86 -9.01 -4.89
N THR A 30 7.00 -8.41 -4.53
CA THR A 30 7.09 -7.45 -3.42
C THR A 30 6.47 -6.12 -3.85
N ARG A 31 5.23 -5.91 -3.41
CA ARG A 31 4.50 -4.64 -3.52
C ARG A 31 4.12 -4.16 -2.13
N ILE A 32 4.32 -2.87 -1.89
CA ILE A 32 3.81 -2.19 -0.70
C ILE A 32 2.68 -1.26 -1.14
N THR A 33 1.53 -1.43 -0.51
CA THR A 33 0.31 -0.70 -0.83
C THR A 33 -0.21 0.05 0.39
N LEU A 34 -0.99 1.09 0.13
CA LEU A 34 -1.84 1.75 1.10
C LEU A 34 -3.28 1.49 0.71
N GLU A 35 -4.02 0.76 1.53
CA GLU A 35 -5.35 0.25 1.19
C GLU A 35 -6.39 0.65 2.23
N PRO A 36 -7.62 1.01 1.81
CA PRO A 36 -8.74 1.17 2.72
C PRO A 36 -9.13 -0.18 3.32
N CYS A 37 -9.52 -0.16 4.60
CA CYS A 37 -9.90 -1.31 5.40
C CYS A 37 -11.20 -0.96 6.13
N GLY A 38 -12.31 -1.59 5.71
CA GLY A 38 -13.57 -1.51 6.45
C GLY A 38 -13.43 -2.11 7.85
N GLN A 39 -14.01 -1.43 8.83
CA GLN A 39 -14.08 -1.86 10.22
C GLN A 39 -15.49 -2.37 10.56
N GLN A 40 -15.61 -3.14 11.65
CA GLN A 40 -16.90 -3.68 12.09
C GLN A 40 -17.91 -2.60 12.48
N ASP A 41 -17.43 -1.42 12.88
CA ASP A 41 -18.27 -0.26 13.23
C ASP A 41 -18.70 0.57 12.00
N GLY A 42 -18.40 0.09 10.78
CA GLY A 42 -18.72 0.77 9.53
C GLY A 42 -17.75 1.89 9.15
N THR A 43 -16.75 2.19 9.98
CA THR A 43 -15.71 3.15 9.62
C THR A 43 -14.71 2.54 8.64
N THR A 44 -14.05 3.39 7.85
CA THR A 44 -12.92 3.00 7.01
C THR A 44 -11.64 3.56 7.62
N LEU A 45 -10.67 2.67 7.85
CA LEU A 45 -9.31 3.03 8.21
C LEU A 45 -8.36 2.61 7.09
N TRP A 46 -7.13 3.08 7.11
CA TRP A 46 -6.13 2.77 6.10
C TRP A 46 -5.05 1.85 6.67
N ALA A 47 -4.49 0.97 5.85
CA ALA A 47 -3.39 0.08 6.21
C ALA A 47 -2.29 0.14 5.16
N ILE A 48 -1.04 0.20 5.62
CA ILE A 48 0.12 -0.03 4.76
C ILE A 48 0.43 -1.53 4.79
N ARG A 49 0.40 -2.18 3.63
CA ARG A 49 0.55 -3.63 3.50
C ARG A 49 1.78 -3.98 2.68
N ARG A 50 2.40 -5.12 2.99
CA ARG A 50 3.46 -5.76 2.19
C ARG A 50 2.98 -7.16 1.82
N GLY A 51 2.29 -7.27 0.68
CA GLY A 51 1.53 -8.49 0.34
C GLY A 51 0.27 -8.66 1.20
N GLU A 52 -0.29 -9.88 1.23
CA GLU A 52 -1.67 -10.08 1.73
C GLU A 52 -1.83 -10.04 3.26
N ARG A 53 -0.83 -10.46 4.04
CA ARG A 53 -0.97 -10.68 5.50
C ARG A 53 0.07 -9.98 6.36
N VAL A 54 0.74 -8.97 5.81
CA VAL A 54 1.78 -8.23 6.54
C VAL A 54 1.44 -6.75 6.51
N CYS A 55 1.33 -6.15 7.69
CA CYS A 55 0.99 -4.74 7.88
C CYS A 55 2.14 -3.98 8.51
N TYR A 56 2.23 -2.68 8.23
CA TYR A 56 3.17 -1.81 8.90
C TYR A 56 2.69 -1.44 10.30
N ASN A 57 3.56 -1.62 11.29
CA ASN A 57 3.34 -1.21 12.67
C ASN A 57 4.02 0.14 12.91
N ARG A 58 3.24 1.21 13.08
CA ARG A 58 3.80 2.57 13.27
C ARG A 58 4.53 2.77 14.58
N SER A 59 4.29 1.91 15.58
CA SER A 59 4.93 2.02 16.90
C SER A 59 6.35 1.45 16.88
N THR A 60 6.52 0.29 16.25
CA THR A 60 7.81 -0.42 16.19
C THR A 60 8.57 -0.15 14.89
N LYS A 61 7.91 0.47 13.91
CA LYS A 61 8.43 0.78 12.58
C LYS A 61 8.86 -0.45 11.78
N ILE A 62 8.22 -1.59 12.01
CA ILE A 62 8.46 -2.84 11.28
C ILE A 62 7.18 -3.32 10.60
N PHE A 63 7.35 -4.20 9.61
CA PHE A 63 6.26 -4.96 9.01
C PHE A 63 6.08 -6.29 9.73
N ASP A 64 4.90 -6.54 10.29
CA ASP A 64 4.57 -7.75 11.03
C ASP A 64 3.26 -8.39 10.55
N TYR A 65 2.98 -9.59 11.07
CA TYR A 65 1.83 -10.39 10.65
C TYR A 65 0.52 -9.74 11.10
N GLU A 66 -0.42 -9.67 10.17
CA GLU A 66 -1.78 -9.27 10.48
C GLU A 66 -2.61 -10.47 10.99
N PRO A 67 -3.17 -10.39 12.20
CA PRO A 67 -4.06 -11.42 12.71
C PRO A 67 -5.35 -11.49 11.89
N GLN A 68 -6.00 -12.65 11.94
CA GLN A 68 -7.33 -12.86 11.35
C GLN A 68 -8.29 -11.75 11.79
N PRO A 69 -9.25 -11.33 10.95
CA PRO A 69 -10.16 -10.22 11.25
C PRO A 69 -10.82 -10.31 12.63
N SER A 70 -11.26 -11.52 13.04
CA SER A 70 -11.88 -11.78 14.35
C SER A 70 -10.92 -11.68 15.55
N ASN A 71 -9.60 -11.70 15.32
CA ASN A 71 -8.56 -11.68 16.35
C ASN A 71 -7.86 -10.32 16.46
N ARG A 72 -8.27 -9.31 15.68
CA ARG A 72 -7.66 -7.97 15.75
C ARG A 72 -8.07 -7.27 17.04
N THR A 73 -7.09 -6.90 17.85
CA THR A 73 -7.33 -6.15 19.10
C THR A 73 -7.41 -4.64 18.83
N LYS A 74 -7.98 -3.87 19.77
CA LYS A 74 -7.93 -2.40 19.72
C LYS A 74 -6.49 -1.88 19.62
N GLN A 75 -5.56 -2.54 20.30
CA GLN A 75 -4.14 -2.19 20.23
C GLN A 75 -3.56 -2.43 18.84
N PHE A 76 -3.93 -3.52 18.17
CA PHE A 76 -3.54 -3.77 16.79
C PHE A 76 -4.04 -2.66 15.87
N LEU A 77 -5.33 -2.30 15.95
CA LEU A 77 -5.89 -1.22 15.13
C LEU A 77 -5.18 0.11 15.41
N LYS A 78 -4.90 0.43 16.68
CA LYS A 78 -4.15 1.65 17.06
C LYS A 78 -2.73 1.70 16.48
N THR A 79 -2.10 0.57 16.19
CA THR A 79 -0.70 0.52 15.74
C THR A 79 -0.54 0.26 14.25
N HIS A 80 -1.54 -0.35 13.59
CA HIS A 80 -1.47 -0.79 12.19
C HIS A 80 -2.52 -0.13 11.29
N ARG A 81 -3.37 0.74 11.85
CA ARG A 81 -4.40 1.46 11.11
C ARG A 81 -4.24 2.97 11.25
N PHE A 82 -4.49 3.64 10.15
CA PHE A 82 -4.41 5.08 10.02
C PHE A 82 -5.79 5.64 9.76
N LYS A 83 -6.11 6.77 10.38
CA LYS A 83 -7.42 7.39 10.21
C LYS A 83 -7.54 8.06 8.84
N THR A 84 -6.44 8.57 8.32
CA THR A 84 -6.35 9.28 7.05
C THR A 84 -5.21 8.70 6.20
N VAL A 85 -5.26 9.01 4.89
CA VAL A 85 -4.16 8.73 3.96
C VAL A 85 -2.91 9.49 4.39
N ASP A 86 -3.05 10.76 4.77
CA ASP A 86 -1.91 11.61 5.17
C ASP A 86 -1.17 11.07 6.39
N ASP A 87 -1.90 10.57 7.40
CA ASP A 87 -1.30 9.92 8.57
C ASP A 87 -0.48 8.68 8.15
N ALA A 88 -1.00 7.91 7.18
CA ALA A 88 -0.30 6.75 6.66
C ALA A 88 0.94 7.15 5.85
N LEU A 89 0.84 8.17 5.00
CA LEU A 89 1.97 8.66 4.21
C LEU A 89 3.08 9.24 5.11
N ALA A 90 2.73 9.95 6.17
CA ALA A 90 3.71 10.42 7.16
C ALA A 90 4.42 9.25 7.86
N ALA A 91 3.69 8.18 8.19
CA ALA A 91 4.28 6.98 8.77
C ALA A 91 5.17 6.21 7.77
N TRP A 92 4.78 6.16 6.50
CA TRP A 92 5.59 5.62 5.42
C TRP A 92 6.89 6.41 5.22
N ASP A 93 6.82 7.74 5.25
CA ASP A 93 8.00 8.61 5.18
C ASP A 93 8.95 8.40 6.36
N ALA A 94 8.40 8.14 7.56
CA ALA A 94 9.21 7.76 8.71
C ALA A 94 9.87 6.38 8.53
N TYR A 95 9.17 5.41 7.94
CA TYR A 95 9.72 4.09 7.63
C TYR A 95 10.89 4.15 6.63
N LYS A 96 10.78 5.00 5.59
CA LYS A 96 11.84 5.17 4.58
C LYS A 96 13.19 5.62 5.17
N ARG A 97 13.20 6.14 6.40
CA ARG A 97 14.39 6.58 7.13
C ARG A 97 14.98 5.51 8.06
N THR A 98 14.43 4.30 8.05
CA THR A 98 14.88 3.19 8.90
C THR A 98 15.93 2.34 8.20
N ALA A 99 16.73 1.62 9.00
CA ALA A 99 17.66 0.63 8.49
C ALA A 99 16.95 -0.54 7.77
N ASP A 100 15.72 -0.88 8.18
CA ASP A 100 14.92 -1.93 7.52
C ASP A 100 14.56 -1.54 6.08
N TYR A 101 14.16 -0.29 5.86
CA TYR A 101 13.96 0.22 4.51
C TYR A 101 15.26 0.22 3.69
N ALA A 102 16.38 0.67 4.26
CA ALA A 102 17.66 0.64 3.57
C ALA A 102 18.08 -0.80 3.19
N ALA A 103 17.90 -1.77 4.09
CA ALA A 103 18.18 -3.18 3.83
C ALA A 103 17.26 -3.77 2.75
N MET A 104 15.97 -3.42 2.78
CA MET A 104 15.02 -3.78 1.74
C MET A 104 15.48 -3.24 0.37
N MET A 105 15.82 -1.95 0.31
CA MET A 105 16.29 -1.33 -0.93
C MET A 105 17.60 -1.96 -1.43
N ALA A 106 18.53 -2.30 -0.55
CA ALA A 106 19.77 -3.00 -0.94
C ALA A 106 19.49 -4.42 -1.50
N ARG A 107 18.48 -5.13 -0.96
CA ARG A 107 18.09 -6.46 -1.42
C ARG A 107 17.43 -6.45 -2.79
N TYR A 108 16.60 -5.43 -3.06
CA TYR A 108 15.76 -5.35 -4.25
C TYR A 108 16.21 -4.28 -5.26
N ALA A 109 17.32 -3.59 -5.02
CA ALA A 109 17.94 -2.74 -6.02
C ALA A 109 18.20 -3.58 -7.27
N PRO A 110 17.84 -3.09 -8.47
CA PRO A 110 18.12 -3.80 -9.70
C PRO A 110 19.63 -4.10 -9.76
N ARG A 111 19.98 -5.38 -9.72
CA ARG A 111 21.36 -5.84 -9.91
C ARG A 111 21.64 -5.69 -11.41
N ASN A 112 22.14 -4.51 -11.80
CA ASN A 112 22.73 -4.17 -13.08
C ASN A 112 22.07 -4.77 -14.35
N PRO A 113 21.38 -3.95 -15.19
CA PRO A 113 20.71 -4.45 -16.40
C PRO A 113 21.66 -4.99 -17.49
N GLU A 114 22.97 -4.89 -17.33
CA GLU A 114 23.98 -5.31 -18.32
C GLU A 114 24.44 -6.78 -18.23
N THR A 115 23.79 -7.62 -17.41
CA THR A 115 24.22 -9.02 -17.22
C THR A 115 23.19 -10.07 -17.65
N VAL A 116 22.36 -9.74 -18.65
CA VAL A 116 21.56 -10.74 -19.38
C VAL A 116 22.21 -10.91 -20.75
N LEU A 117 23.13 -11.88 -20.83
CA LEU A 117 23.64 -12.43 -22.09
C LEU A 117 22.62 -13.40 -22.69
#